data_AF-A0A6I4XWT5-F1
#
_entry.id   AF-A0A6I4XWT5-F1
#
_cell.length_a   1.000
_cell.length_b   1.000
_cell.length_c   1.000
_cell.angle_alpha   90.00
_cell.angle_beta   90.00
_cell.angle_gamma   90.00
#
_symmetry.space_group_name_H-M   'P 1'
#
loop_
_entity.id
_entity.type
_entity.pdbx_description
1 polymer ?
#
loop_
_entity_poly.entity_id
_entity_poly.type
_entity_poly.pdbx_seq_one_letter_code
_entity_poly.pdbx_strand_id
1 'polypeptide(L)'
;MQKQVNREEIIESVNKGVAASDQLKYDGMKLVDRLFTVSSKLEGKEYWEAQITPYLAAGLRAEDLGLDKTNDDRVARNVRFIRLETVDYKESLYSLYYDVRFTEGKEWRQVQVILPVSYAENELKLLDRPTLM
;
A
#
# COMPACT_ATOMS: atom_id res chain seq x y z
N MET A 1 -36.21 14.83 -25.28
CA MET A 1 -34.95 15.51 -24.87
C MET A 1 -33.85 14.46 -24.80
N GLN A 2 -32.98 14.38 -25.81
CA GLN A 2 -31.79 13.54 -25.73
C GLN A 2 -30.82 14.19 -24.73
N LYS A 3 -30.44 13.46 -23.67
CA LYS A 3 -29.32 13.86 -22.80
C LYS A 3 -28.09 13.97 -23.70
N GLN A 4 -27.69 15.20 -24.01
CA GLN A 4 -26.49 15.47 -24.76
C GLN A 4 -25.33 15.11 -23.83
N VAL A 5 -24.76 13.92 -24.05
CA VAL A 5 -23.64 13.42 -23.28
C VAL A 5 -22.44 14.30 -23.61
N ASN A 6 -22.04 15.14 -22.66
CA ASN A 6 -20.92 16.06 -22.82
C ASN A 6 -19.62 15.25 -22.82
N ARG A 7 -19.07 14.98 -24.01
CA ARG A 7 -17.92 14.09 -24.20
C ARG A 7 -16.67 14.59 -23.49
N GLU A 8 -16.53 15.90 -23.34
CA GLU A 8 -15.40 16.54 -22.64
C GLU A 8 -15.42 16.24 -21.14
N GLU A 9 -16.59 16.30 -20.49
CA GLU A 9 -16.75 15.93 -19.08
C GLU A 9 -16.46 14.43 -18.82
N ILE A 10 -16.83 13.56 -19.78
CA ILE A 10 -16.51 12.13 -19.68
C ILE A 10 -15.00 11.90 -19.81
N ILE A 11 -14.33 12.57 -20.75
CA ILE A 11 -12.88 12.43 -20.93
C ILE A 11 -12.13 12.94 -19.69
N GLU A 12 -12.52 14.08 -19.14
CA GLU A 12 -11.90 14.62 -17.92
C GLU A 12 -12.11 13.72 -16.70
N SER A 13 -13.32 13.17 -16.52
CA SER A 13 -13.62 12.26 -15.40
C SER A 13 -12.88 10.93 -15.53
N VAL A 14 -12.77 10.38 -16.74
CA VAL A 14 -11.96 9.17 -17.03
C VAL A 14 -10.48 9.45 -16.75
N ASN A 15 -9.94 10.56 -17.23
CA ASN A 15 -8.53 10.91 -17.03
C ASN A 15 -8.20 11.16 -15.54
N LYS A 16 -9.09 11.82 -14.79
CA LYS A 16 -8.95 11.99 -13.34
C LYS A 16 -8.99 10.65 -12.60
N GLY A 17 -9.88 9.74 -13.00
CA GLY A 17 -9.97 8.39 -12.43
C GLY A 17 -8.70 7.55 -12.68
N VAL A 18 -8.15 7.60 -13.89
CA VAL A 18 -6.91 6.90 -14.25
C VAL A 18 -5.71 7.47 -13.47
N ALA A 19 -5.57 8.79 -13.40
CA ALA A 19 -4.48 9.44 -12.66
C ALA A 19 -4.52 9.11 -11.16
N ALA A 20 -5.72 9.11 -10.55
CA ALA A 20 -5.89 8.72 -9.15
C ALA A 20 -5.50 7.25 -8.92
N SER A 21 -5.82 6.36 -9.87
CA SER A 21 -5.43 4.94 -9.81
C SER A 21 -3.92 4.74 -9.91
N ASP A 22 -3.23 5.50 -10.76
CA ASP A 22 -1.77 5.40 -10.90
C ASP A 22 -1.04 5.94 -9.66
N GLN A 23 -1.52 7.05 -9.09
CA GLN A 23 -0.97 7.61 -7.86
C GLN A 23 -1.18 6.65 -6.67
N LEU A 24 -2.40 6.12 -6.51
CA LEU A 24 -2.71 5.11 -5.49
C LEU A 24 -1.80 3.88 -5.61
N LYS A 25 -1.60 3.37 -6.83
CA LYS A 25 -0.67 2.27 -7.08
C LYS A 25 0.75 2.61 -6.64
N TYR A 26 1.23 3.79 -6.99
CA TYR A 26 2.58 4.25 -6.66
C TYR A 26 2.79 4.43 -5.15
N ASP A 27 1.84 5.05 -4.46
CA ASP A 27 1.89 5.22 -3.01
C ASP A 27 1.79 3.88 -2.28
N GLY A 28 0.95 2.96 -2.78
CA GLY A 28 0.88 1.61 -2.26
C GLY A 28 2.18 0.83 -2.44
N MET A 29 2.87 0.97 -3.60
CA MET A 29 4.19 0.36 -3.80
C MET A 29 5.22 0.87 -2.78
N LYS A 30 5.24 2.18 -2.49
CA LYS A 30 6.12 2.77 -1.47
C LYS A 30 5.82 2.24 -0.08
N LEU A 31 4.55 2.16 0.28
CA LEU A 31 4.15 1.62 1.58
C LEU A 31 4.62 0.16 1.71
N VAL A 32 4.40 -0.67 0.70
CA VAL A 32 4.84 -2.08 0.72
C VAL A 32 6.35 -2.20 0.83
N ASP A 33 7.11 -1.40 0.08
CA ASP A 33 8.57 -1.39 0.17
C ASP A 33 9.05 -1.09 1.60
N ARG A 34 8.43 -0.11 2.26
CA ARG A 34 8.71 0.25 3.66
C ARG A 34 8.31 -0.87 4.62
N LEU A 35 7.11 -1.44 4.46
CA LEU A 35 6.61 -2.53 5.30
C LEU A 35 7.55 -3.75 5.29
N PHE A 36 8.26 -3.98 4.18
CA PHE A 36 9.18 -5.10 4.01
C PHE A 36 10.67 -4.73 4.17
N THR A 37 10.97 -3.48 4.54
CA THR A 37 12.34 -3.03 4.81
C THR A 37 12.47 -2.64 6.28
N VAL A 38 12.95 -3.58 7.10
CA VAL A 38 13.00 -3.50 8.55
C VAL A 38 14.37 -3.94 9.03
N SER A 39 15.00 -3.17 9.92
CA SER A 39 16.23 -3.62 10.59
C SER A 39 15.92 -4.45 11.83
N SER A 40 16.78 -5.42 12.13
CA SER A 40 16.72 -6.17 13.40
C SER A 40 17.16 -5.32 14.61
N LYS A 41 17.88 -4.21 14.40
CA LYS A 41 18.34 -3.29 15.46
C LYS A 41 17.21 -2.37 15.93
N LEU A 42 17.23 -2.02 17.22
CA LEU A 42 16.22 -1.16 17.86
C LEU A 42 16.02 0.17 17.13
N GLU A 43 17.09 0.93 16.89
CA GLU A 43 17.02 2.22 16.18
C GLU A 43 16.38 2.10 14.79
N GLY A 44 16.65 1.00 14.09
CA GLY A 44 16.06 0.77 12.78
C GLY A 44 14.60 0.37 12.84
N LYS A 45 14.15 -0.26 13.93
CA LYS A 45 12.72 -0.52 14.20
C LYS A 45 11.97 0.77 14.51
N GLU A 46 12.55 1.64 15.33
CA GLU A 46 12.00 2.97 15.64
C GLU A 46 11.91 3.83 14.36
N TYR A 47 12.95 3.80 13.53
CA TYR A 47 12.94 4.47 12.23
C TYR A 47 11.84 3.91 11.32
N TRP A 48 11.72 2.59 11.24
CA TRP A 48 10.67 1.93 10.46
C TRP A 48 9.27 2.36 10.91
N GLU A 49 9.00 2.31 12.22
CA GLU A 49 7.74 2.75 12.80
C GLU A 49 7.41 4.21 12.43
N ALA A 50 8.38 5.12 12.55
CA ALA A 50 8.21 6.51 12.13
C ALA A 50 7.90 6.66 10.63
N GLN A 51 8.44 5.80 9.77
CA GLN A 51 8.19 5.82 8.32
C GLN A 51 6.82 5.28 7.92
N ILE A 52 6.26 4.34 8.69
CA ILE A 52 4.96 3.72 8.39
C ILE A 52 3.78 4.38 9.09
N THR A 53 4.00 5.00 10.25
CA THR A 53 2.96 5.67 11.05
C THR A 53 2.09 6.64 10.24
N PRO A 54 2.62 7.47 9.33
CA PRO A 54 1.79 8.38 8.52
C PRO A 54 0.76 7.68 7.61
N TYR A 55 1.00 6.41 7.30
CA TYR A 55 0.08 5.59 6.51
C TYR A 55 -0.91 4.81 7.37
N LEU A 56 -0.82 4.80 8.69
CA LEU A 56 -1.73 4.01 9.51
C LEU A 56 -3.04 4.76 9.73
N ALA A 57 -4.16 4.06 9.59
CA ALA A 57 -5.46 4.59 10.00
C ALA A 57 -5.51 4.81 11.52
N ALA A 58 -6.42 5.68 11.97
CA ALA A 58 -6.59 5.95 13.39
C ALA A 58 -6.89 4.64 14.15
N GLY A 59 -6.14 4.39 15.23
CA GLY A 59 -6.28 3.19 16.05
C GLY A 59 -5.40 2.01 15.63
N LEU A 60 -4.75 2.06 14.47
CA LEU A 60 -3.76 1.06 14.04
C LEU A 60 -2.35 1.51 14.42
N ARG A 61 -1.56 0.61 15.02
CA ARG A 61 -0.15 0.87 15.38
C ARG A 61 0.78 -0.03 14.58
N ALA A 62 2.03 0.39 14.47
CA ALA A 62 3.07 -0.33 13.75
C ALA A 62 3.23 -1.79 14.23
N GLU A 63 3.19 -2.00 15.55
CA GLU A 63 3.29 -3.32 16.19
C GLU A 63 2.14 -4.27 15.86
N ASP A 64 0.94 -3.73 15.55
CA ASP A 64 -0.24 -4.53 15.22
C ASP A 64 -0.08 -5.23 13.86
N LEU A 65 0.83 -4.74 13.01
CA LEU A 65 1.14 -5.33 11.70
C LEU A 65 1.96 -6.63 11.80
N GLY A 66 2.73 -6.78 12.89
CA GLY A 66 3.59 -7.93 13.16
C GLY A 66 4.72 -8.16 12.14
N LEU A 67 5.11 -7.12 11.41
CA LEU A 67 6.18 -7.19 10.38
C LEU A 67 7.58 -6.85 10.93
N ASP A 68 7.64 -6.27 12.13
CA ASP A 68 8.84 -5.87 12.87
C ASP A 68 9.53 -7.01 13.65
N LYS A 69 8.84 -8.16 13.74
CA LYS A 69 9.28 -9.37 14.45
C LYS A 69 10.21 -10.20 13.58
N THR A 70 11.39 -9.65 13.28
CA THR A 70 12.48 -10.34 12.59
C THR A 70 13.75 -10.39 13.44
N ASN A 71 14.50 -11.49 13.31
CA ASN A 71 15.82 -11.67 13.92
C ASN A 71 16.95 -11.08 13.05
N ASP A 72 16.71 -10.96 11.74
CA ASP A 72 17.65 -10.47 10.75
C ASP A 72 17.10 -9.23 10.05
N ASP A 73 17.98 -8.44 9.45
CA ASP A 73 17.54 -7.33 8.60
C ASP A 73 16.73 -7.87 7.41
N ARG A 74 15.56 -7.28 7.20
CA ARG A 74 14.70 -7.51 6.05
C ARG A 74 14.80 -6.33 5.10
N VAL A 75 14.98 -6.59 3.81
CA VAL A 75 15.10 -5.55 2.79
C VAL A 75 14.25 -5.94 1.58
N ALA A 76 13.27 -5.11 1.24
CA ALA A 76 12.53 -5.23 0.00
C ALA A 76 13.48 -5.04 -1.19
N ARG A 77 13.39 -5.94 -2.18
CA ARG A 77 14.23 -5.91 -3.39
C ARG A 77 13.42 -5.63 -4.64
N ASN A 78 12.20 -6.14 -4.66
CA ASN A 78 11.25 -5.85 -5.72
C ASN A 78 9.82 -5.88 -5.16
N VAL A 79 9.07 -4.82 -5.44
CA VAL A 79 7.63 -4.74 -5.19
C VAL A 79 6.96 -4.61 -6.55
N ARG A 80 6.12 -5.57 -6.91
CA ARG A 80 5.40 -5.58 -8.19
C ARG A 80 3.91 -5.52 -7.94
N PHE A 81 3.27 -4.46 -8.42
CA PHE A 81 1.82 -4.37 -8.42
C PHE A 81 1.20 -5.46 -9.31
N ILE A 82 0.17 -6.12 -8.80
CA ILE A 82 -0.60 -7.15 -9.50
C ILE A 82 -1.91 -6.56 -10.00
N ARG A 83 -2.74 -6.07 -9.07
CA ARG A 83 -4.07 -5.51 -9.37
C ARG A 83 -4.57 -4.63 -8.22
N LEU A 84 -5.58 -3.83 -8.52
CA LEU A 84 -6.38 -3.06 -7.58
C LEU A 84 -7.82 -3.56 -7.67
N GLU A 85 -8.46 -3.68 -6.52
CA GLU A 85 -9.88 -4.03 -6.40
C GLU A 85 -10.60 -2.96 -5.58
N THR A 86 -11.65 -2.38 -6.14
CA THR A 86 -12.50 -1.41 -5.43
C THR A 86 -13.46 -2.17 -4.52
N VAL A 87 -13.33 -1.96 -3.21
CA VAL A 87 -14.21 -2.55 -2.20
C VAL A 87 -15.46 -1.68 -2.03
N ASP A 88 -15.26 -0.37 -1.84
CA ASP A 88 -16.33 0.63 -1.81
C ASP A 88 -15.83 1.92 -2.46
N TYR A 89 -16.47 2.32 -3.56
CA TYR A 89 -16.09 3.54 -4.29
C TYR A 89 -16.45 4.83 -3.54
N LYS A 90 -17.56 4.83 -2.78
CA LYS A 90 -18.03 6.04 -2.07
C LYS A 90 -17.17 6.34 -0.86
N GLU A 91 -16.70 5.30 -0.20
CA GLU A 91 -15.80 5.40 0.96
C GLU A 91 -14.31 5.38 0.55
N SER A 92 -14.02 5.33 -0.76
CA SER A 92 -12.68 5.23 -1.31
C SER A 92 -11.86 4.09 -0.72
N LEU A 93 -12.47 2.91 -0.59
CA LEU A 93 -11.86 1.70 -0.04
C LEU A 93 -11.40 0.76 -1.16
N TYR A 94 -10.16 0.30 -1.04
CA TYR A 94 -9.50 -0.53 -2.05
C TYR A 94 -8.71 -1.67 -1.42
N SER A 95 -8.57 -2.76 -2.17
CA SER A 95 -7.59 -3.81 -1.91
C SER A 95 -6.52 -3.79 -2.98
N LEU A 96 -5.28 -3.53 -2.57
CA LEU A 96 -4.12 -3.50 -3.47
C LEU A 96 -3.33 -4.80 -3.35
N TYR A 97 -3.03 -5.42 -4.49
CA TYR A 97 -2.35 -6.71 -4.55
C TYR A 97 -0.94 -6.53 -5.09
N TYR A 98 0.04 -7.06 -4.36
CA TYR A 98 1.46 -6.98 -4.72
C TYR A 98 2.14 -8.33 -4.64
N ASP A 99 3.17 -8.51 -5.44
CA ASP A 99 4.16 -9.56 -5.33
C ASP A 99 5.45 -8.93 -4.81
N VAL A 100 5.96 -9.41 -3.68
CA VAL A 100 7.09 -8.81 -2.98
C VAL A 100 8.21 -9.82 -2.87
N ARG A 101 9.36 -9.47 -3.44
CA ARG A 101 10.62 -10.19 -3.23
C ARG A 101 11.50 -9.42 -2.28
N PHE A 102 12.00 -10.09 -1.26
CA PHE A 102 12.82 -9.47 -0.22
C PHE A 102 13.91 -10.44 0.24
N THR A 103 14.95 -9.87 0.84
CA THR A 103 15.96 -10.64 1.58
C THR A 103 15.69 -10.54 3.06
N GLU A 104 15.88 -11.64 3.80
CA GLU A 104 15.89 -11.66 5.25
C GLU A 104 17.20 -12.33 5.69
N GLY A 105 18.14 -11.51 6.17
CA GLY A 105 19.54 -11.93 6.29
C GLY A 105 20.12 -12.31 4.92
N LYS A 106 20.46 -13.59 4.75
CA LYS A 106 21.00 -14.15 3.48
C LYS A 106 19.95 -14.85 2.62
N GLU A 107 18.75 -15.05 3.17
CA GLU A 107 17.70 -15.84 2.52
C GLU A 107 16.86 -14.96 1.60
N TRP A 108 16.55 -15.48 0.42
CA TRP A 108 15.59 -14.87 -0.50
C TRP A 108 14.18 -15.38 -0.21
N ARG A 109 13.23 -14.47 -0.15
CA ARG A 109 11.81 -14.78 0.05
C ARG A 109 10.95 -14.03 -0.96
N GLN A 110 9.80 -14.62 -1.26
CA GLN A 110 8.76 -14.03 -2.08
C GLN A 110 7.40 -14.29 -1.44
N VAL A 111 6.55 -13.27 -1.37
CA VAL A 111 5.19 -13.38 -0.84
C VAL A 111 4.23 -12.54 -1.67
N GLN A 112 2.96 -12.93 -1.73
CA GLN A 112 1.92 -12.04 -2.20
C GLN A 112 1.32 -11.27 -1.02
N VAL A 113 1.09 -9.98 -1.22
CA VAL A 113 0.59 -9.07 -0.19
C VAL A 113 -0.71 -8.45 -0.65
N ILE A 114 -1.72 -8.50 0.20
CA ILE A 114 -2.99 -7.77 0.04
C ILE A 114 -3.01 -6.64 1.06
N LEU A 115 -3.09 -5.39 0.58
CA LEU A 115 -3.19 -4.19 1.42
C LEU A 115 -4.63 -3.66 1.40
N PRO A 116 -5.34 -3.72 2.54
CA PRO A 116 -6.61 -3.02 2.69
C PRO A 116 -6.35 -1.54 2.96
N VAL A 117 -6.75 -0.66 2.04
CA VAL A 117 -6.45 0.78 2.13
C VAL A 117 -7.68 1.64 1.89
N SER A 118 -7.69 2.82 2.50
CA SER A 118 -8.49 3.95 2.01
C SER A 118 -7.60 4.92 1.24
N TYR A 119 -8.19 5.59 0.25
CA TYR A 119 -7.51 6.62 -0.53
C TYR A 119 -8.40 7.85 -0.73
N ALA A 120 -8.31 8.80 0.21
CA ALA A 120 -9.10 10.01 0.21
C ALA A 120 -8.18 11.24 0.21
N GLU A 121 -8.55 12.30 -0.52
CA GLU A 121 -7.78 13.55 -0.58
C GLU A 121 -6.30 13.37 -0.99
N ASN A 122 -6.02 12.35 -1.81
CA ASN A 122 -4.68 11.90 -2.22
C ASN A 122 -3.81 11.34 -1.07
N GLU A 123 -4.41 10.99 0.06
CA GLU A 123 -3.75 10.29 1.16
C GLU A 123 -4.13 8.81 1.18
N LEU A 124 -3.11 7.95 1.23
CA LEU A 124 -3.27 6.51 1.44
C LEU A 124 -3.20 6.19 2.93
N LYS A 125 -4.23 5.51 3.44
CA LYS A 125 -4.23 4.93 4.80
C LYS A 125 -4.44 3.43 4.75
N LEU A 126 -3.58 2.69 5.44
CA LEU A 126 -3.70 1.26 5.74
C LEU A 126 -4.75 1.08 6.83
N LEU A 127 -5.76 0.28 6.54
CA LEU A 127 -6.93 0.11 7.41
C LEU A 127 -6.76 -1.05 8.39
N ASP A 128 -5.96 -2.05 8.01
CA ASP A 128 -5.73 -3.26 8.80
C ASP A 128 -4.39 -3.91 8.39
N ARG A 129 -3.97 -4.93 9.13
CA ARG A 129 -2.79 -5.74 8.85
C ARG A 129 -2.83 -6.30 7.42
N PRO A 130 -1.74 -6.18 6.64
CA PRO A 130 -1.66 -6.80 5.32
C PRO A 130 -1.80 -8.32 5.40
N THR A 131 -2.54 -8.91 4.46
CA THR A 131 -2.60 -10.38 4.33
C THR A 131 -1.42 -10.86 3.49
N LEU A 132 -0.71 -11.88 3.98
CA LEU A 132 0.42 -12.51 3.32
C LEU A 132 0.05 -13.92 2.85
N MET A 133 0.29 -14.22 1.57
CA MET A 133 0.04 -15.53 0.95
C MET A 133 1.31 -16.11 0.35
#